data_AF-A0A946EDA0-F1
#
_entry.id   AF-A0A946EDA0-F1
#
_cell.length_a   1.000
_cell.length_b   1.000
_cell.length_c   1.000
_cell.angle_alpha   90.00
_cell.angle_beta   90.00
_cell.angle_gamma   90.00
#
_symmetry.space_group_name_H-M   'P 1'
#
loop_
_entity.id
_entity.type
_entity.pdbx_description
1 polymer ?
#
loop_
_entity_poly.entity_id
_entity_poly.type
_entity_poly.pdbx_seq_one_letter_code
_entity_poly.pdbx_strand_id
1 'polypeptide(L)'
;LMPVVQPADSLARLRRHVHAMSTFQLAALHDLVALSGSLVIGLAAARNHLKVEDLWNLSRVDESWQAEQWGDDETAIAEAGIKREAFFCAHSFFDLCK
;
A
#
# COMPACT_ATOMS: atom_id res chain seq x y z
N LEU A 1 -20.68 6.71 8.73
CA LEU A 1 -19.26 6.58 9.12
C LEU A 1 -18.87 7.81 9.94
N MET A 2 -18.18 7.64 11.07
CA MET A 2 -17.67 8.73 11.92
C MET A 2 -16.13 8.72 11.92
N PRO A 3 -15.46 9.67 11.23
CA PRO A 3 -14.00 9.71 11.19
C PRO A 3 -13.42 10.05 12.57
N VAL A 4 -12.27 9.45 12.91
CA VAL A 4 -11.54 9.69 14.16
C VAL A 4 -10.30 10.53 13.88
N VAL A 5 -10.15 11.63 14.64
CA VAL A 5 -8.99 12.51 14.53
C VAL A 5 -7.73 11.80 15.01
N GLN A 6 -6.70 11.83 14.17
CA GLN A 6 -5.38 11.28 14.52
C GLN A 6 -4.58 12.29 15.35
N PRO A 7 -3.75 11.85 16.31
CA PRO A 7 -2.87 12.74 17.06
C PRO A 7 -1.97 13.57 16.14
N ALA A 8 -1.88 14.88 16.39
CA ALA A 8 -1.13 15.80 15.54
C ALA A 8 0.35 15.40 15.38
N ASP A 9 0.97 14.89 16.45
CA ASP A 9 2.36 14.42 16.44
C ASP A 9 2.59 13.23 15.51
N SER A 10 1.62 12.30 15.44
CA SER A 10 1.68 11.16 14.53
C SER A 10 1.65 11.62 13.08
N LEU A 11 0.75 12.55 12.75
CA LEU A 11 0.65 13.14 11.42
C LEU A 11 1.92 13.91 11.03
N ALA A 12 2.48 14.70 11.96
CA ALA A 12 3.71 15.45 11.73
C ALA A 12 4.92 14.53 11.45
N ARG A 13 5.05 13.43 12.21
CA ARG A 13 6.12 12.43 12.00
C ARG A 13 6.01 11.75 10.64
N LEU A 14 4.81 11.34 10.25
CA LEU A 14 4.56 10.71 8.95
C LEU A 14 4.84 11.68 7.80
N ARG A 15 4.35 12.92 7.87
CA ARG A 15 4.63 13.96 6.86
C ARG A 15 6.12 14.20 6.69
N ARG A 16 6.86 14.37 7.79
CA ARG A 16 8.32 14.58 7.72
C ARG A 16 9.02 13.42 7.02
N HIS A 17 8.60 12.18 7.28
CA HIS A 17 9.21 11.02 6.64
C HIS A 17 8.95 10.97 5.13
N VAL A 18 7.74 11.34 4.70
CA VAL A 18 7.39 11.43 3.28
C VAL A 18 8.14 12.58 2.60
N HIS A 19 8.22 13.76 3.23
CA HIS A 19 8.91 14.93 2.66
C HIS A 19 10.43 14.77 2.55
N ALA A 20 11.04 13.83 3.27
CA ALA A 20 12.46 13.54 3.18
C ALA A 20 12.84 12.66 1.99
N MET A 21 11.85 12.09 1.27
CA MET A 21 12.08 11.21 0.13
C MET A 21 12.45 11.99 -1.13
N SER A 22 13.27 11.38 -2.00
CA SER A 22 13.56 11.92 -3.33
C SER A 22 12.31 11.89 -4.23
N THR A 23 12.32 12.65 -5.33
CA THR A 23 11.21 12.65 -6.31
C THR A 23 10.90 11.25 -6.84
N PHE A 24 11.93 10.43 -7.06
CA PHE A 24 11.79 9.05 -7.53
C PHE A 24 11.20 8.13 -6.47
N GLN A 25 11.66 8.26 -5.22
CA GLN A 25 11.08 7.53 -4.09
C GLN A 25 9.62 7.91 -3.85
N LEU A 26 9.28 9.20 -3.98
CA LEU A 26 7.89 9.68 -3.87
C LEU A 26 7.00 9.13 -4.98
N ALA A 27 7.50 9.03 -6.22
CA ALA A 27 6.76 8.45 -7.33
C ALA A 27 6.39 6.98 -7.07
N ALA A 28 7.34 6.17 -6.58
CA ALA A 28 7.04 4.79 -6.19
C ALA A 28 6.10 4.71 -4.97
N LEU A 29 6.36 5.55 -3.94
CA LEU A 29 5.55 5.54 -2.72
C LEU A 29 4.09 5.89 -3.02
N HIS A 30 3.83 6.80 -3.96
CA HIS A 30 2.47 7.15 -4.38
C HIS A 30 1.67 5.90 -4.74
N ASP A 31 2.20 5.03 -5.61
CA ASP A 31 1.49 3.83 -6.06
C ASP A 31 1.35 2.81 -4.93
N LEU A 32 2.38 2.64 -4.10
CA LEU A 32 2.31 1.78 -2.92
C LEU A 32 1.18 2.20 -1.97
N VAL A 33 0.98 3.51 -1.78
CA VAL A 33 -0.07 4.03 -0.90
C VAL A 33 -1.45 3.98 -1.57
N ALA A 34 -1.55 4.37 -2.84
CA ALA A 34 -2.81 4.44 -3.56
C ALA A 34 -3.42 3.05 -3.80
N LEU A 35 -2.61 2.06 -4.17
CA LEU A 35 -3.06 0.70 -4.46
C LEU A 35 -3.45 -0.08 -3.20
N SER A 36 -2.76 0.17 -2.07
CA SER A 36 -3.09 -0.47 -0.79
C SER A 36 -4.12 0.31 0.04
N GLY A 37 -4.45 1.54 -0.36
CA GLY A 37 -5.27 2.46 0.43
C GLY A 37 -4.66 2.87 1.78
N SER A 38 -3.36 2.65 2.00
CA SER A 38 -2.74 2.81 3.32
C SER A 38 -1.33 3.39 3.25
N LEU A 39 -1.14 4.56 3.87
CA LEU A 39 0.20 5.14 4.06
C LEU A 39 1.11 4.24 4.90
N VAL A 40 0.54 3.52 5.87
CA VAL A 40 1.31 2.63 6.75
C VAL A 40 1.85 1.44 5.96
N ILE A 41 1.02 0.82 5.11
CA ILE A 41 1.45 -0.30 4.25
C ILE A 41 2.48 0.19 3.24
N GLY A 42 2.25 1.32 2.57
CA GLY A 42 3.22 1.87 1.62
C GLY A 42 4.58 2.20 2.26
N LEU A 43 4.58 2.75 3.47
CA LEU A 43 5.80 3.01 4.25
C LEU A 43 6.48 1.74 4.77
N ALA A 44 5.73 0.68 5.03
CA ALA A 44 6.27 -0.63 5.39
C ALA A 44 6.93 -1.32 4.19
N ALA A 45 6.32 -1.22 3.00
CA ALA A 45 6.89 -1.69 1.74
C ALA A 45 8.19 -0.97 1.41
N ALA A 46 8.21 0.36 1.45
CA ALA A 46 9.40 1.17 1.21
C ALA A 46 10.58 0.83 2.14
N ARG A 47 10.29 0.39 3.36
CA ARG A 47 11.29 -0.01 4.37
C ARG A 47 11.60 -1.51 4.39
N ASN A 48 11.02 -2.31 3.50
CA ASN A 48 11.16 -3.77 3.49
C ASN A 48 10.85 -4.39 4.87
N HIS A 49 9.85 -3.85 5.57
CA HIS A 49 9.47 -4.31 6.90
C HIS A 49 8.87 -5.72 6.89
N LEU A 50 8.16 -6.05 5.81
CA LEU A 50 7.60 -7.36 5.50
C LEU A 50 7.82 -7.65 4.01
N LYS A 51 7.55 -8.88 3.58
CA LYS A 51 7.57 -9.21 2.15
C LYS A 51 6.46 -8.44 1.44
N VAL A 52 6.70 -8.08 0.18
CA VAL A 52 5.76 -7.29 -0.62
C VAL A 52 4.44 -8.04 -0.84
N GLU A 53 4.50 -9.37 -0.96
CA GLU A 53 3.33 -10.25 -1.06
C GLU A 53 2.46 -10.18 0.19
N ASP A 54 3.08 -10.23 1.38
CA ASP A 54 2.37 -10.18 2.66
C ASP A 54 1.68 -8.82 2.83
N LEU A 55 2.33 -7.74 2.43
CA LEU A 55 1.78 -6.38 2.48
C LEU A 55 0.61 -6.19 1.52
N TRP A 56 0.68 -6.75 0.32
CA TRP A 56 -0.44 -6.77 -0.62
C TRP A 56 -1.64 -7.52 -0.03
N ASN A 57 -1.40 -8.71 0.53
CA ASN A 57 -2.46 -9.51 1.14
C ASN A 57 -3.09 -8.80 2.35
N LEU A 58 -2.30 -8.11 3.18
CA LEU A 58 -2.80 -7.32 4.31
C LEU A 58 -3.70 -6.16 3.86
N SER A 59 -3.43 -5.55 2.71
CA SER A 59 -4.27 -4.46 2.17
C SER A 59 -5.64 -4.94 1.66
N ARG A 60 -5.81 -6.26 1.50
CA ARG A 60 -6.91 -6.92 0.80
C ARG A 60 -7.79 -7.76 1.73
N VAL A 61 -7.64 -7.59 3.05
CA VAL A 61 -8.27 -8.46 4.05
C VAL A 61 -9.80 -8.49 3.92
N ASP A 62 -10.41 -7.33 3.65
CA ASP A 62 -11.86 -7.22 3.51
C ASP A 62 -12.33 -7.95 2.24
N GLU A 63 -11.68 -7.73 1.10
CA GLU A 63 -12.04 -8.39 -0.17
C GLU A 63 -11.81 -9.90 -0.12
N SER A 64 -10.72 -10.35 0.50
CA SER A 64 -10.45 -11.77 0.71
C SER A 64 -11.55 -12.42 1.56
N TRP A 65 -11.95 -11.77 2.65
CA TRP A 65 -13.03 -12.28 3.49
C TRP A 65 -14.37 -12.31 2.75
N GLN A 66 -14.69 -11.28 1.96
CA GLN A 66 -15.93 -11.23 1.17
C GLN A 66 -16.00 -12.36 0.14
N ALA A 67 -14.90 -12.64 -0.56
CA ALA A 67 -14.81 -13.75 -1.51
C ALA A 67 -15.01 -15.11 -0.82
N GLU A 68 -14.43 -15.30 0.37
CA GLU A 68 -14.66 -16.51 1.17
C GLU A 68 -16.12 -16.70 1.58
N GLN A 69 -16.86 -15.62 1.86
CA GLN A 69 -18.25 -15.70 2.29
C GLN A 69 -19.24 -15.85 1.13
N TRP A 70 -18.96 -15.22 0.00
CA TRP A 70 -19.93 -15.04 -1.08
C TRP A 70 -19.50 -15.63 -2.42
N GLY A 71 -18.33 -16.24 -2.47
CA GLY A 71 -17.72 -16.75 -3.69
C GLY A 71 -16.92 -15.69 -4.43
N ASP A 72 -16.12 -16.16 -5.37
CA ASP A 72 -15.22 -15.32 -6.16
C ASP A 72 -15.97 -14.53 -7.25
N ASP A 73 -15.55 -13.27 -7.43
CA ASP A 73 -15.90 -12.44 -8.59
C ASP A 73 -14.69 -12.40 -9.53
N GLU A 74 -14.84 -12.99 -10.72
CA GLU A 74 -13.77 -13.07 -11.73
C GLU A 74 -13.23 -11.69 -12.14
N THR A 75 -14.09 -10.67 -12.20
CA THR A 75 -13.68 -9.29 -12.54
C THR A 75 -12.84 -8.71 -11.41
N ALA A 76 -13.30 -8.89 -10.16
CA ALA A 76 -12.56 -8.41 -8.98
C ALA A 76 -11.19 -9.10 -8.84
N ILE A 77 -11.10 -10.39 -9.19
CA ILE A 77 -9.82 -11.13 -9.22
C ILE A 77 -8.90 -10.59 -10.31
N ALA A 78 -9.40 -10.38 -11.52
CA ALA A 78 -8.60 -9.85 -12.62
C ALA A 78 -8.04 -8.46 -12.30
N GLU A 79 -8.88 -7.56 -11.76
CA GLU A 79 -8.45 -6.24 -11.31
C GLU A 79 -7.42 -6.31 -10.17
N ALA A 80 -7.62 -7.23 -9.22
CA ALA A 80 -6.67 -7.44 -8.13
C ALA A 80 -5.30 -7.91 -8.65
N GLY A 81 -5.28 -8.77 -9.67
CA GLY A 81 -4.07 -9.24 -10.33
C GLY A 81 -3.26 -8.08 -10.93
N ILE A 82 -3.93 -7.21 -11.69
CA ILE A 82 -3.30 -6.02 -12.30
C ILE A 82 -2.76 -5.07 -11.21
N LYS A 83 -3.55 -4.80 -10.17
CA LYS A 83 -3.13 -3.93 -9.06
C LYS A 83 -1.97 -4.53 -8.26
N ARG A 84 -1.93 -5.85 -8.09
CA ARG A 84 -0.82 -6.56 -7.43
C ARG A 84 0.47 -6.42 -8.21
N GLU A 85 0.43 -6.62 -9.53
CA GLU A 85 1.60 -6.44 -10.39
C GLU A 85 2.12 -4.99 -10.35
N ALA A 86 1.21 -4.01 -10.39
CA ALA A 86 1.56 -2.61 -10.24
C ALA A 86 2.19 -2.31 -8.87
N PHE A 87 1.67 -2.88 -7.78
CA PHE A 87 2.22 -2.73 -6.44
C PHE A 87 3.64 -3.30 -6.34
N PHE A 88 3.90 -4.45 -6.96
CA PHE A 88 5.23 -5.09 -6.97
C PHE A 88 6.22 -4.33 -7.84
N CYS A 89 5.76 -3.79 -8.96
CA CYS A 89 6.55 -2.92 -9.81
C CYS A 89 6.97 -1.64 -9.06
N ALA A 90 6.03 -1.00 -8.36
CA ALA A 90 6.30 0.19 -7.54
C ALA A 90 7.29 -0.12 -6.40
N HIS A 91 7.16 -1.28 -5.74
CA HIS A 91 8.11 -1.72 -4.72
C HIS A 91 9.52 -1.93 -5.30
N SER A 92 9.62 -2.65 -6.42
CA SER A 92 10.91 -2.87 -7.12
C SER A 92 11.54 -1.55 -7.57
N PHE A 93 10.74 -0.63 -8.11
CA PHE A 93 11.21 0.70 -8.50
C PHE A 93 11.71 1.49 -7.29
N PHE A 94 11.02 1.45 -6.15
CA PHE A 94 11.49 2.11 -4.93
C PHE A 94 12.87 1.59 -4.49
N ASP A 95 13.08 0.27 -4.54
CA ASP A 95 14.35 -0.35 -4.15
C ASP A 95 15.51 0.02 -5.09
N LEU A 96 15.23 0.25 -6.38
CA LEU A 96 16.22 0.74 -7.36
C LEU A 96 16.57 2.23 -7.18
N CYS A 97 15.73 3.00 -6.49
CA CYS A 97 15.93 4.42 -6.24
C CYS A 97 16.70 4.73 -4.94
N LYS A 98 17.18 3.70 -4.25
CA LYS A 98 17.97 3.82 -3.02
C LYS A 98 19.44 4.09 -3.29
#